data_AF-A0A2N7MS92-F1
#
_entry.id   AF-A0A2N7MS92-F1
#
_cell.length_a   1.000
_cell.length_b   1.000
_cell.length_c   1.000
_cell.angle_alpha   90.00
_cell.angle_beta   90.00
_cell.angle_gamma   90.00
#
_symmetry.space_group_name_H-M   'P 1'
#
loop_
_entity.id
_entity.type
_entity.pdbx_description
1 polymer ?
#
loop_
_entity_poly.entity_id
_entity_poly.type
_entity_poly.pdbx_seq_one_letter_code
_entity_poly.pdbx_strand_id
1 'polypeptide(L)'
;MLCALGNDIPVFDSEDCLFYFETFGVSQDLLSLVEYQYGISSILSGDSHSRFRMANTLIAHGFDVNWLNESNSPPLHSAIIHDDFEAFKWLMQQGANKDLYCPKVGKNATEFLDWIYTENPTANRGAMYALLH
;
A
#
# COMPACT_ATOMS: atom_id res chain seq x y z
N MET A 1 14.10 -5.81 -2.38
CA MET A 1 12.73 -5.27 -2.25
C MET A 1 12.02 -5.28 -3.58
N LEU A 2 12.52 -4.58 -4.61
CA LEU A 2 11.85 -4.48 -5.92
C LEU A 2 11.51 -5.85 -6.54
N CYS A 3 12.39 -6.86 -6.47
CA CYS A 3 12.05 -8.21 -6.92
C CYS A 3 10.90 -8.85 -6.16
N ALA A 4 10.85 -8.71 -4.83
CA ALA A 4 9.74 -9.16 -4.02
C ALA A 4 8.44 -8.38 -4.29
N LEU A 5 8.48 -7.31 -5.10
CA LEU A 5 7.30 -6.59 -5.60
C LEU A 5 6.91 -7.01 -7.03
N GLY A 6 7.57 -8.03 -7.60
CA GLY A 6 7.30 -8.53 -8.95
C GLY A 6 8.19 -7.94 -10.05
N ASN A 7 9.28 -7.24 -9.71
CA ASN A 7 10.23 -6.77 -10.73
C ASN A 7 11.23 -7.89 -11.08
N ASP A 8 11.29 -8.29 -12.34
CA ASP A 8 12.18 -9.38 -12.78
C ASP A 8 13.66 -9.04 -12.53
N ILE A 9 14.29 -9.80 -11.63
CA ILE A 9 15.75 -9.86 -11.49
C ILE A 9 16.17 -11.21 -12.08
N PRO A 10 17.09 -11.27 -13.07
CA PRO A 10 17.39 -12.48 -13.85
C PRO A 10 17.82 -13.73 -13.06
N VAL A 11 18.10 -13.59 -11.76
CA VAL A 11 18.67 -14.63 -10.89
C VAL A 11 17.71 -15.03 -9.76
N PHE A 12 16.66 -14.23 -9.51
CA PHE A 12 15.74 -14.42 -8.37
C PHE A 12 14.32 -14.01 -8.77
N ASP A 13 13.36 -14.92 -8.60
CA ASP A 13 11.95 -14.56 -8.70
C ASP A 13 11.45 -13.85 -7.42
N SER A 14 10.18 -13.42 -7.40
CA SER A 14 9.63 -12.67 -6.27
C SER A 14 9.55 -13.48 -4.98
N GLU A 15 9.35 -14.80 -5.07
CA GLU A 15 9.24 -15.68 -3.91
C GLU A 15 10.62 -15.99 -3.33
N ASP A 16 11.61 -16.29 -4.17
CA ASP A 16 13.00 -16.49 -3.74
C ASP A 16 13.54 -15.23 -3.05
N CYS A 17 13.23 -14.05 -3.62
CA CYS A 17 13.58 -12.77 -3.01
C CYS A 17 12.91 -12.57 -1.65
N LEU A 18 11.63 -12.91 -1.53
CA LEU A 18 10.92 -12.78 -0.27
C LEU A 18 11.47 -13.76 0.78
N PHE A 19 11.74 -15.00 0.39
CA PHE A 19 12.38 -16.00 1.23
C PHE A 19 13.74 -15.51 1.77
N TYR A 20 14.53 -14.85 0.92
CA TYR A 20 15.78 -14.22 1.34
C TYR A 20 15.52 -13.16 2.43
N PHE A 21 14.57 -12.24 2.23
CA PHE A 21 14.24 -11.22 3.23
C PHE A 21 13.71 -11.80 4.54
N GLU A 22 12.92 -12.86 4.49
CA GLU A 22 12.39 -13.52 5.70
C GLU A 22 13.48 -14.29 6.45
N THR A 23 14.43 -14.89 5.72
CA THR A 23 15.51 -15.70 6.31
C THR A 23 16.61 -14.85 6.91
N PHE A 24 17.03 -13.80 6.18
CA PHE A 24 18.18 -12.97 6.54
C PHE A 24 17.78 -11.61 7.13
N GLY A 25 16.50 -11.27 7.09
CA GLY A 25 15.97 -10.00 7.57
C GLY A 25 16.07 -8.87 6.53
N VAL A 26 15.51 -7.72 6.91
CA VAL A 26 15.61 -6.45 6.15
C VAL A 26 16.76 -5.64 6.74
N SER A 27 17.67 -5.12 5.89
CA SER A 27 18.76 -4.27 6.39
C SER A 27 18.24 -2.94 6.91
N GLN A 28 18.92 -2.34 7.87
CA GLN A 28 18.56 -1.02 8.41
C GLN A 28 18.57 0.08 7.34
N ASP A 29 19.52 0.00 6.40
CA ASP A 29 19.58 0.92 5.25
C ASP A 29 18.33 0.80 4.37
N LEU A 30 17.83 -0.43 4.19
CA LEU A 30 16.62 -0.68 3.41
C LEU A 30 15.37 -0.20 4.15
N LEU A 31 15.29 -0.38 5.47
CA LEU A 31 14.21 0.20 6.28
C LEU A 31 14.23 1.73 6.17
N SER A 32 15.39 2.36 6.33
CA SER A 32 15.55 3.82 6.22
C SER A 32 15.13 4.37 4.85
N LEU A 33 15.40 3.62 3.77
CA LEU A 33 14.99 4.00 2.42
C LEU A 33 13.45 3.98 2.26
N VAL A 34 12.79 2.96 2.80
CA VAL A 34 11.32 2.87 2.79
C VAL A 34 10.71 3.98 3.62
N GLU A 35 11.31 4.25 4.77
CA GLU A 35 10.93 5.29 5.71
C GLU A 35 10.84 6.65 5.01
N TYR A 36 11.88 6.99 4.25
CA TYR A 36 12.01 8.32 3.69
C TYR A 36 11.31 8.52 2.34
N GLN A 37 11.34 7.51 1.45
CA GLN A 37 10.97 7.74 0.04
C GLN A 37 9.66 7.08 -0.40
N TYR A 38 9.31 5.94 0.17
CA TYR A 38 8.33 5.05 -0.45
C TYR A 38 7.07 4.86 0.40
N GLY A 39 7.22 4.76 1.72
CA GLY A 39 6.10 4.45 2.62
C GLY A 39 5.41 3.12 2.27
N ILE A 40 4.32 2.80 2.99
CA ILE A 40 3.61 1.53 2.79
C ILE A 40 2.85 1.48 1.45
N SER A 41 2.43 2.65 0.94
CA SER A 41 1.65 2.74 -0.31
C SER A 41 2.44 2.26 -1.54
N SER A 42 3.75 2.54 -1.60
CA SER A 42 4.60 2.08 -2.71
C SER A 42 4.77 0.56 -2.69
N ILE A 43 4.89 -0.04 -1.51
CA ILE A 43 4.96 -1.51 -1.37
C ILE A 43 3.67 -2.15 -1.89
N LEU A 44 2.52 -1.61 -1.47
CA LEU A 44 1.21 -2.13 -1.88
C LEU A 44 0.89 -1.91 -3.37
N SER A 45 1.61 -1.01 -4.06
CA SER A 45 1.45 -0.82 -5.51
C SER A 45 2.09 -1.92 -6.38
N GLY A 46 2.87 -2.83 -5.77
CA GLY A 46 3.44 -3.98 -6.47
C GLY A 46 2.38 -4.95 -6.99
N ASP A 47 2.72 -5.69 -8.06
CA ASP A 47 1.81 -6.60 -8.78
C ASP A 47 1.87 -8.06 -8.27
N SER A 48 2.51 -8.27 -7.12
CA SER A 48 2.64 -9.61 -6.52
C SER A 48 1.92 -9.70 -5.18
N HIS A 49 1.36 -10.88 -4.87
CA HIS A 49 0.79 -11.19 -3.56
C HIS A 49 1.80 -11.03 -2.41
N SER A 50 3.10 -11.18 -2.70
CA SER A 50 4.18 -10.93 -1.75
C SER A 50 4.20 -9.51 -1.19
N ARG A 51 3.55 -8.53 -1.85
CA ARG A 51 3.45 -7.15 -1.38
C ARG A 51 2.85 -7.05 0.03
N PHE A 52 1.85 -7.88 0.36
CA PHE A 52 1.22 -7.88 1.67
C PHE A 52 2.11 -8.50 2.75
N ARG A 53 2.89 -9.52 2.39
CA ARG A 53 3.90 -10.11 3.29
C ARG A 53 5.00 -9.09 3.61
N MET A 54 5.50 -8.39 2.60
CA MET A 54 6.46 -7.30 2.79
C MET A 54 5.88 -6.17 3.65
N ALA A 55 4.63 -5.77 3.39
CA ALA A 55 3.94 -4.73 4.15
C ALA A 55 3.76 -5.13 5.64
N ASN A 56 3.42 -6.38 5.92
CA ASN A 56 3.37 -6.92 7.28
C ASN A 56 4.74 -6.87 7.97
N THR A 57 5.82 -7.23 7.27
CA THR A 57 7.19 -7.15 7.81
C THR A 57 7.54 -5.71 8.21
N LEU A 58 7.18 -4.71 7.40
CA LEU A 58 7.44 -3.30 7.72
C LEU A 58 6.63 -2.83 8.93
N ILE A 59 5.34 -3.16 9.02
CA ILE A 59 4.52 -2.83 10.20
C ILE A 59 5.11 -3.47 11.46
N ALA A 60 5.61 -4.71 11.38
CA ALA A 60 6.26 -5.38 12.51
C ALA A 60 7.55 -4.67 12.97
N HIS A 61 8.19 -3.88 12.10
CA HIS A 61 9.33 -3.03 12.42
C HIS A 61 8.92 -1.61 12.88
N GLY A 62 7.63 -1.35 13.11
CA GLY A 62 7.12 -0.09 13.65
C GLY A 62 6.72 0.96 12.62
N PHE A 63 6.63 0.58 11.33
CA PHE A 63 6.18 1.50 10.29
C PHE A 63 4.69 1.82 10.46
N ASP A 64 4.33 3.10 10.35
CA ASP A 64 2.94 3.53 10.41
C ASP A 64 2.20 3.16 9.12
N VAL A 65 1.04 2.51 9.25
CA VAL A 65 0.14 2.19 8.14
C VAL A 65 -0.37 3.45 7.42
N ASN A 66 -0.35 4.60 8.10
CA ASN A 66 -0.80 5.88 7.57
C ASN A 66 0.31 6.68 6.89
N TRP A 67 1.53 6.14 6.82
CA TRP A 67 2.67 6.86 6.30
C TRP A 67 2.43 7.34 4.87
N LEU A 68 2.57 8.65 4.69
CA LEU A 68 2.56 9.32 3.40
C LEU A 68 3.84 9.03 2.61
N ASN A 69 3.70 8.70 1.32
CA ASN A 69 4.84 8.67 0.41
C ASN A 69 5.37 10.10 0.09
N GLU A 70 6.44 10.23 -0.70
CA GLU A 70 6.97 11.53 -1.19
C GLU A 70 5.89 12.42 -1.86
N SER A 71 4.82 11.78 -2.34
CA SER A 71 3.66 12.43 -2.93
C SER A 71 2.66 12.98 -1.89
N ASN A 72 2.95 12.90 -0.60
CA ASN A 72 2.06 13.28 0.50
C ASN A 72 0.65 12.66 0.39
N SER A 73 0.52 11.47 -0.21
CA SER A 73 -0.76 10.80 -0.38
C SER A 73 -0.93 9.71 0.68
N PRO A 74 -2.02 9.72 1.46
CA PRO A 74 -2.32 8.62 2.35
C PRO A 74 -2.50 7.31 1.58
N PRO A 75 -2.12 6.15 2.16
CA PRO A 75 -2.17 4.87 1.47
C PRO A 75 -3.56 4.47 0.97
N LEU A 76 -4.63 4.82 1.71
CA LEU A 76 -6.01 4.56 1.29
C LEU A 76 -6.37 5.29 -0.01
N HIS A 77 -5.94 6.55 -0.18
CA HIS A 77 -6.16 7.28 -1.43
C HIS A 77 -5.46 6.61 -2.60
N SER A 78 -4.23 6.13 -2.40
CA SER A 78 -3.51 5.38 -3.43
C SER A 78 -4.27 4.14 -3.86
N ALA A 79 -4.82 3.36 -2.93
CA ALA A 79 -5.61 2.17 -3.26
C ALA A 79 -6.89 2.52 -4.06
N ILE A 80 -7.58 3.61 -3.70
CA ILE A 80 -8.76 4.10 -4.44
C ILE A 80 -8.39 4.54 -5.87
N ILE A 81 -7.28 5.26 -6.03
CA ILE A 81 -6.79 5.73 -7.34
C ILE A 81 -6.49 4.55 -8.27
N HIS A 82 -5.82 3.53 -7.75
CA HIS A 82 -5.44 2.33 -8.53
C HIS A 82 -6.56 1.30 -8.66
N ASP A 83 -7.75 1.57 -8.10
CA ASP A 83 -8.87 0.64 -8.07
C ASP A 83 -8.52 -0.73 -7.44
N ASP A 84 -7.60 -0.71 -6.46
CA ASP A 84 -7.02 -1.90 -5.84
C ASP A 84 -7.76 -2.26 -4.54
N PHE A 85 -8.82 -3.06 -4.68
CA PHE A 85 -9.67 -3.45 -3.55
C PHE A 85 -8.91 -4.25 -2.49
N GLU A 86 -7.99 -5.13 -2.88
CA GLU A 86 -7.25 -5.96 -1.92
C GLU A 86 -6.29 -5.09 -1.09
N ALA A 87 -5.60 -4.13 -1.71
CA ALA A 87 -4.79 -3.16 -0.98
C ALA A 87 -5.63 -2.31 -0.03
N PHE A 88 -6.78 -1.82 -0.49
CA PHE A 88 -7.69 -1.03 0.33
C PHE A 88 -8.19 -1.82 1.55
N LYS A 89 -8.64 -3.06 1.32
CA LYS A 89 -9.12 -3.95 2.38
C LYS A 89 -8.03 -4.27 3.39
N TRP A 90 -6.82 -4.58 2.94
CA TRP A 90 -5.68 -4.82 3.83
C TRP A 90 -5.37 -3.58 4.69
N LEU A 91 -5.33 -2.39 4.08
CA LEU A 91 -5.09 -1.13 4.81
C LEU A 91 -6.14 -0.90 5.90
N MET A 92 -7.43 -1.10 5.59
CA MET A 92 -8.51 -1.00 6.56
C MET A 92 -8.35 -2.01 7.71
N GLN A 93 -7.94 -3.24 7.42
CA GLN A 93 -7.67 -4.27 8.44
C GLN A 93 -6.49 -3.90 9.36
N GLN A 94 -5.48 -3.21 8.82
CA GLN A 94 -4.35 -2.71 9.59
C GLN A 94 -4.65 -1.39 10.35
N GLY A 95 -5.89 -0.89 10.29
CA GLY A 95 -6.29 0.32 11.02
C GLY A 95 -5.88 1.62 10.33
N ALA A 96 -5.75 1.64 9.00
CA ALA A 96 -5.54 2.87 8.26
C ALA A 96 -6.67 3.89 8.52
N ASN A 97 -6.28 5.14 8.78
CA ASN A 97 -7.19 6.21 9.11
C ASN A 97 -7.83 6.79 7.84
N LYS A 98 -9.10 6.44 7.62
CA LYS A 98 -9.91 6.92 6.49
C LYS A 98 -10.21 8.42 6.50
N ASP A 99 -10.06 9.07 7.65
CA ASP A 99 -10.31 10.51 7.82
C ASP A 99 -9.07 11.36 7.53
N LEU A 100 -7.92 10.75 7.20
CA LEU A 100 -6.73 11.48 6.78
C LEU A 100 -6.98 12.26 5.50
N TYR A 101 -6.66 13.53 5.56
CA TYR A 101 -6.82 14.43 4.43
C TYR A 101 -5.67 14.28 3.44
N CYS A 102 -5.99 14.04 2.17
CA CYS A 102 -4.99 14.05 1.11
C CYS A 102 -4.87 15.46 0.49
N PRO A 103 -3.72 16.15 0.58
CA PRO A 103 -3.55 17.50 0.03
C PRO A 103 -3.73 17.58 -1.49
N LYS A 104 -3.41 16.50 -2.21
CA LYS A 104 -3.53 16.44 -3.68
C LYS A 104 -4.97 16.38 -4.15
N VAL A 105 -5.81 15.63 -3.44
CA VAL A 105 -7.21 15.40 -3.79
C VAL A 105 -8.14 16.42 -3.11
N GLY A 106 -7.72 16.93 -1.97
CA GLY A 106 -8.49 17.86 -1.16
C GLY A 106 -9.66 17.20 -0.42
N LYS A 107 -9.56 15.90 -0.11
CA LYS A 107 -10.60 15.08 0.53
C LYS A 107 -9.99 14.02 1.43
N ASN A 108 -10.74 13.54 2.42
CA ASN A 108 -10.40 12.28 3.10
C ASN A 108 -10.74 11.06 2.23
N ALA A 109 -10.42 9.84 2.67
CA ALA A 109 -10.59 8.64 1.85
C ALA A 109 -12.06 8.33 1.58
N THR A 110 -12.94 8.54 2.56
CA THR A 110 -14.40 8.34 2.42
C THR A 110 -14.98 9.31 1.41
N GLU A 111 -14.76 10.61 1.61
CA GLU A 111 -15.23 11.67 0.71
C GLU A 111 -14.69 11.51 -0.72
N PHE A 112 -13.43 11.07 -0.85
CA PHE A 112 -12.84 10.82 -2.15
C PHE A 112 -13.47 9.61 -2.84
N LEU A 113 -13.71 8.52 -2.10
CA LEU A 113 -14.35 7.33 -2.64
C LEU A 113 -15.79 7.64 -3.09
N ASP A 114 -16.55 8.39 -2.30
CA ASP A 114 -17.91 8.81 -2.63
C ASP A 114 -17.93 9.58 -3.96
N TRP A 115 -17.03 10.56 -4.11
CA TRP A 115 -16.91 11.36 -5.31
C TRP A 115 -16.46 10.56 -6.53
N ILE A 116 -15.40 9.74 -6.40
CA ILE A 116 -14.88 9.01 -7.55
C ILE A 116 -15.80 7.86 -7.97
N TYR A 117 -16.57 7.28 -7.05
CA TYR A 117 -17.54 6.24 -7.36
C TYR A 117 -18.71 6.78 -8.20
N THR A 118 -19.15 8.03 -7.97
CA THR A 118 -20.18 8.66 -8.84
C THR A 118 -19.66 8.97 -10.23
N GLU A 119 -18.40 9.41 -10.34
CA GLU A 119 -17.80 9.79 -11.63
C GLU A 119 -17.29 8.58 -12.44
N ASN A 120 -16.77 7.55 -11.77
CA ASN A 120 -16.15 6.38 -12.39
C ASN A 120 -16.38 5.11 -11.54
N PRO A 121 -17.59 4.53 -11.57
CA PRO A 121 -17.91 3.34 -10.79
C PRO A 121 -17.21 2.10 -11.35
N THR A 122 -16.63 1.31 -10.45
CA THR A 122 -16.06 -0.01 -10.75
C THR A 122 -16.55 -1.01 -9.71
N ALA A 123 -16.42 -2.31 -10.00
CA ALA A 123 -16.76 -3.35 -9.02
C ALA A 123 -15.92 -3.22 -7.74
N ASN A 124 -14.63 -2.90 -7.89
CA ASN A 124 -13.69 -2.73 -6.79
C ASN A 124 -14.04 -1.49 -5.94
N ARG A 125 -14.30 -0.32 -6.55
CA ARG A 125 -14.79 0.87 -5.81
C ARG A 125 -16.13 0.61 -5.12
N GLY A 126 -17.04 -0.14 -5.74
CA GLY A 126 -18.28 -0.55 -5.08
C GLY A 126 -18.04 -1.42 -3.84
N ALA A 127 -17.08 -2.35 -3.92
CA ALA A 127 -16.68 -3.16 -2.79
C ALA A 127 -15.97 -2.33 -1.69
N MET A 128 -15.12 -1.37 -2.07
CA MET A 128 -14.52 -0.41 -1.13
C MET A 128 -15.61 0.43 -0.44
N TYR A 129 -16.61 0.88 -1.19
CA TYR A 129 -17.70 1.73 -0.68
C TYR A 129 -18.49 1.00 0.41
N ALA A 130 -18.79 -0.28 0.19
CA ALA A 130 -19.45 -1.16 1.15
C ALA A 130 -18.57 -1.52 2.38
N LEU A 131 -17.25 -1.28 2.34
CA LEU A 131 -16.39 -1.42 3.52
C LEU A 131 -16.36 -0.16 4.40
N LEU A 132 -16.68 1.00 3.84
CA LEU A 132 -16.66 2.28 4.56
C LEU A 132 -18.00 2.65 5.20
N HIS A 133 -19.11 2.04 4.73
CA HIS A 133 -20.49 2.30 5.09
C HIS A 133 -21.19 1.02 5.59
#